data_AF-A0A948U0W3-F1
#
_entry.id   AF-A0A948U0W3-F1
#
_cell.length_a   1.000
_cell.length_b   1.000
_cell.length_c   1.000
_cell.angle_alpha   90.00
_cell.angle_beta   90.00
_cell.angle_gamma   90.00
#
_symmetry.space_group_name_H-M   'P 1'
#
loop_
_entity.id
_entity.type
_entity.pdbx_description
1 polymer ?
#
loop_
_entity_poly.entity_id
_entity_poly.type
_entity_poly.pdbx_seq_one_letter_code
_entity_poly.pdbx_strand_id
1 'polypeptide(L)' 'MKAYLWNIIIWFDQGINVVFMRGDPDETVSSRAAKAQRKGRRWGCVLCRFMDLFDKNHCEKNIEPDEGERLA' A
#
# COMPACT_ATOMS: atom_id res chain seq x y z
N MET A 1 -13.41 -19.37 -3.60
CA MET A 1 -12.42 -19.40 -2.50
C MET A 1 -11.25 -18.45 -2.72
N LYS A 2 -10.52 -18.51 -3.86
CA LYS A 2 -9.36 -17.62 -4.12
C LYS A 2 -9.67 -16.12 -3.97
N ALA A 3 -10.79 -15.66 -4.54
CA ALA A 3 -11.20 -14.26 -4.44
C ALA A 3 -11.51 -13.81 -3.00
N TYR A 4 -12.07 -14.69 -2.16
CA TYR A 4 -12.39 -14.35 -0.78
C TYR A 4 -11.13 -14.18 0.07
N LEU A 5 -10.17 -15.10 -0.06
CA LEU A 5 -8.87 -14.98 0.62
C LEU A 5 -8.12 -13.74 0.15
N TRP A 6 -8.17 -13.43 -1.15
CA TRP A 6 -7.57 -12.21 -1.70
C TRP A 6 -8.18 -10.94 -1.11
N ASN A 7 -9.51 -10.88 -1.02
CA ASN A 7 -10.22 -9.75 -0.41
C ASN A 7 -9.87 -9.59 1.07
N ILE A 8 -9.67 -10.68 1.81
CA ILE A 8 -9.20 -10.62 3.21
C ILE A 8 -7.80 -10.01 3.30
N ILE A 9 -6.91 -10.36 2.38
CA ILE A 9 -5.54 -9.80 2.35
C ILE A 9 -5.59 -8.29 2.06
N ILE A 10 -6.37 -7.87 1.06
CA ILE A 10 -6.57 -6.44 0.76
C ILE A 10 -7.14 -5.70 1.97
N TRP A 11 -8.19 -6.26 2.58
CA TRP A 11 -8.81 -5.67 3.76
C TRP A 11 -7.83 -5.53 4.93
N PHE A 12 -6.98 -6.53 5.16
CA PHE A 12 -5.96 -6.47 6.19
C PHE A 12 -4.90 -5.40 5.88
N ASP A 13 -4.50 -5.26 4.62
CA ASP A 13 -3.57 -4.24 4.16
C ASP A 13 -4.13 -2.81 4.38
N GLN A 14 -5.36 -2.54 3.94
CA GLN A 14 -6.07 -1.28 4.23
C GLN A 14 -6.24 -1.04 5.74
N GLY A 15 -6.60 -2.09 6.50
CA GLY A 15 -6.72 -2.03 7.95
C GLY A 15 -5.41 -1.60 8.64
N ILE A 16 -4.27 -2.10 8.17
CA ILE A 16 -2.96 -1.66 8.67
C ILE A 16 -2.72 -0.17 8.36
N ASN A 17 -3.07 0.29 7.15
CA ASN A 17 -2.90 1.69 6.77
C ASN A 17 -3.66 2.63 7.72
N VAL A 18 -4.90 2.29 8.03
CA VAL A 18 -5.75 3.05 8.96
C VAL A 18 -5.19 3.01 10.38
N VAL A 19 -4.96 1.81 10.93
CA VAL A 19 -4.63 1.61 12.34
C VAL A 19 -3.23 2.13 12.69
N PHE A 20 -2.23 1.86 11.85
CA PHE A 20 -0.83 2.15 12.18
C PHE A 20 -0.30 3.41 11.51
N MET A 21 -0.84 3.80 10.36
CA MET A 21 -0.30 4.90 9.56
C MET A 21 -1.25 6.10 9.49
N ARG A 22 -2.42 6.04 10.14
CA ARG A 22 -3.48 7.06 10.09
C ARG A 22 -3.82 7.44 8.65
N GLY A 23 -3.82 6.44 7.77
CA GLY A 23 -4.09 6.58 6.35
C GLY A 23 -5.58 6.53 6.02
N ASP A 24 -5.87 6.69 4.74
CA ASP A 24 -7.21 6.57 4.19
C ASP A 24 -7.68 5.10 4.20
N PRO A 25 -8.95 4.84 4.56
CA PRO A 25 -9.48 3.48 4.64
C PRO A 25 -9.56 2.76 3.29
N ASP A 26 -9.63 3.49 2.18
CA ASP A 26 -9.69 2.90 0.86
C ASP A 26 -8.28 2.73 0.26
N GLU A 27 -7.23 3.29 0.88
CA GLU A 27 -5.84 3.18 0.42
C GLU A 27 -5.09 2.00 1.07
N THR A 28 -4.46 1.17 0.22
CA THR A 28 -3.52 0.13 0.65
C THR A 28 -2.18 0.71 1.13
N VAL A 29 -1.52 0.06 2.10
CA VAL A 29 -0.16 0.36 2.54
C VAL A 29 0.81 0.32 1.37
N SER A 30 0.67 -0.64 0.47
CA SER A 30 1.55 -0.78 -0.70
C SER A 30 1.41 0.40 -1.67
N SER A 31 0.18 0.85 -1.97
CA SER A 31 -0.09 2.07 -2.74
C SER A 31 0.49 3.32 -2.07
N ARG A 32 0.27 3.47 -0.76
CA ARG A 32 0.82 4.59 0.02
C ARG A 32 2.36 4.59 0.02
N ALA A 33 2.96 3.42 0.13
CA ALA A 33 4.41 3.24 0.10
C ALA A 33 5.00 3.59 -1.26
N ALA A 34 4.33 3.23 -2.36
CA ALA A 34 4.69 3.62 -3.71
C ALA A 34 4.68 5.15 -3.87
N LYS A 35 3.61 5.82 -3.42
CA LYS A 35 3.52 7.30 -3.41
C LYS A 35 4.63 7.93 -2.56
N ALA A 36 4.93 7.35 -1.40
CA ALA A 36 5.99 7.82 -0.53
C ALA A 36 7.39 7.63 -1.14
N GLN A 37 7.63 6.49 -1.79
CA GLN A 37 8.84 6.20 -2.56
C GLN A 37 9.02 7.22 -3.69
N ARG A 38 7.97 7.51 -4.47
CA ARG A 38 7.98 8.55 -5.52
C ARG A 38 8.29 9.94 -4.97
N LYS A 39 7.83 10.24 -3.75
CA LYS A 39 8.17 11.47 -3.00
C LYS A 39 9.55 11.42 -2.32
N GLY A 40 10.36 10.38 -2.54
CA GLY A 40 11.70 10.22 -1.97
C GLY A 40 11.73 9.92 -0.47
N ARG A 41 10.61 9.48 0.12
CA ARG A 41 10.52 9.16 1.56
C ARG A 41 11.14 7.80 1.82
N ARG A 42 12.10 7.75 2.74
CA ARG A 42 12.89 6.54 3.06
C ARG A 42 12.03 5.32 3.43
N TRP A 43 10.95 5.52 4.19
CA TRP A 43 10.09 4.42 4.62
C TRP A 43 9.42 3.72 3.43
N GLY A 44 8.98 4.47 2.42
CA GLY A 44 8.39 3.92 1.19
C GLY A 44 9.42 3.13 0.41
N CYS A 45 10.65 3.65 0.25
CA CYS A 45 11.72 2.93 -0.42
C CYS A 45 12.08 1.60 0.27
N VAL A 46 12.14 1.59 1.61
CA VAL A 46 12.47 0.38 2.39
C VAL A 46 11.37 -0.66 2.23
N LEU A 47 10.10 -0.25 2.39
CA LEU A 47 8.98 -1.17 2.29
C LEU A 47 8.84 -1.73 0.86
N CYS A 48 8.91 -0.88 -0.15
CA CYS A 48 8.80 -1.33 -1.54
C CYS A 48 9.94 -2.26 -1.95
N ARG A 49 11.18 -2.00 -1.48
CA ARG A 49 12.31 -2.91 -1.71
C ARG A 49 12.13 -4.26 -1.01
N PHE A 50 11.50 -4.29 0.16
CA PHE A 50 11.16 -5.54 0.84
C PHE A 50 10.08 -6.32 0.07
N MET A 51 9.04 -5.63 -0.41
CA MET A 51 7.97 -6.26 -1.20
C MET A 51 8.48 -6.76 -2.57
N ASP A 52 9.45 -6.07 -3.17
CA ASP A 52 10.10 -6.46 -4.43
C ASP A 52 10.81 -7.83 -4.36
N LEU A 53 11.11 -8.32 -3.15
CA LEU A 53 11.66 -9.66 -2.94
C LEU A 53 10.63 -10.76 -3.24
N PHE A 54 9.34 -10.47 -3.08
CA PHE A 54 8.24 -11.41 -3.29
C PHE A 54 7.61 -11.25 -4.67
N ASP A 55 7.44 -10.00 -5.12
CA ASP A 55 6.93 -9.66 -6.46
C ASP A 55 7.66 -8.43 -6.99
N LYS A 56 8.36 -8.55 -8.11
CA LYS A 56 9.17 -7.44 -8.65
C LYS A 56 8.30 -6.23 -8.98
N ASN A 57 8.71 -5.05 -8.50
CA ASN A 57 8.00 -3.78 -8.64
C ASN A 57 6.59 -3.81 -8.04
N HIS A 58 6.41 -4.51 -6.92
CA HIS A 58 5.08 -4.76 -6.34
C HIS A 58 4.33 -3.45 -6.02
N CYS A 59 4.99 -2.53 -5.33
CA CYS A 59 4.42 -1.23 -4.98
C CYS A 59 3.99 -0.44 -6.22
N GLU A 60 4.84 -0.38 -7.24
CA GLU A 60 4.60 0.45 -8.42
C GLU A 60 3.47 -0.11 -9.28
N LYS A 61 3.31 -1.45 -9.33
CA LYS A 61 2.19 -2.11 -10.03
C LYS A 61 0.84 -1.86 -9.37
N ASN A 62 0.82 -1.68 -8.05
CA ASN A 62 -0.40 -1.55 -7.24
C ASN A 62 -0.58 -0.14 -6.69
N ILE A 63 0.06 0.86 -7.30
CA ILE A 63 -0.17 2.25 -6.92
C ILE A 63 -1.57 2.68 -7.38
N GLU A 64 -2.36 3.17 -6.44
CA GLU A 64 -3.72 3.66 -6.64
C GLU A 64 -3.67 5.19 -6.59
N PRO A 65 -3.50 5.89 -7.73
CA PRO A 65 -3.20 7.31 -7.75
C PRO A 65 -4.34 8.19 -7.22
N ASP A 66 -5.57 7.71 -7.27
CA ASP A 66 -6.81 8.38 -6.90
C ASP A 66 -7.25 8.13 -5.44
N GLU A 67 -6.69 7.12 -4.77
CA GLU A 67 -6.97 6.83 -3.36
C GLU A 67 -6.07 7.65 -2.41
N GLY A 68 -6.44 7.75 -1.13
CA GLY A 68 -5.58 8.39 -0.12
C GLY A 68 -5.66 9.92 -0.05
N GLU A 69 -6.36 10.57 -0.97
CA GLU A 69 -6.49 12.04 -1.02
C GLU A 69 -7.68 12.60 -0.22
N ARG A 70 -8.58 11.74 0.28
CA ARG A 70 -9.82 12.18 0.95
C ARG A 70 -9.66 12.57 2.41
N LEU A 71 -8.46 12.47 2.98
CA LEU A 71 -8.17 12.89 4.35
C LEU A 71 -7.02 13.91 4.37
N ALA A 72 -7.33 15.13 3.92
CA ALA A 72 -6.60 16.35 4.28
C ALA A 72 -7.45 17.21 5.20
#